data_AF-A0A6A2ZLG1-F1
#
_entry.id   AF-A0A6A2ZLG1-F1
#
_cell.length_a   1.000
_cell.length_b   1.000
_cell.length_c   1.000
_cell.angle_alpha   90.00
_cell.angle_beta   90.00
_cell.angle_gamma   90.00
#
_symmetry.space_group_name_H-M   'P 1'
#
loop_
_entity.id
_entity.type
_entity.pdbx_description
1 polymer ?
#
loop_
_entity_poly.entity_id
_entity_poly.type
_entity_poly.pdbx_seq_one_letter_code
_entity_poly.pdbx_strand_id
1 'polypeptide(L)'
;MEAILIHCKAFEFEATLWIGRFLCSSRPLLKHRTSDREAIRSIRLKKVEQLWSQGLKPYGYKWDRSHSARELQEIYKDLNNGEELDGESHRVSVAGRIVARRAFGKLAFLTLRDDSSTIQLYCEKERLLNDQFEQLKTLVNIGDILGASGSIKRTEKGELSVKVDSFSIFTKSLLPLPNKFHGLTHIDK
;
A
#
# COMPACT_ATOMS: atom_id res chain seq x y z
N MET A 1 -14.42 50.96 -11.47
CA MET A 1 -14.72 50.25 -12.73
C MET A 1 -14.02 48.90 -12.63
N GLU A 2 -14.64 47.75 -12.45
CA GLU A 2 -16.03 47.30 -12.34
C GLU A 2 -15.99 45.99 -11.52
N ALA A 3 -17.04 45.75 -10.74
CA ALA A 3 -17.30 44.48 -10.06
C ALA A 3 -18.24 43.65 -10.94
N ILE A 4 -17.88 42.41 -11.29
CA ILE A 4 -18.68 41.46 -12.07
C ILE A 4 -18.25 40.05 -11.64
N LEU A 5 -19.08 39.05 -11.39
CA LEU A 5 -20.49 38.97 -11.03
C LEU A 5 -20.66 37.49 -10.62
N ILE A 6 -21.32 37.23 -9.50
CA ILE A 6 -21.80 35.90 -9.12
C ILE A 6 -22.93 35.54 -10.09
N HIS A 7 -22.94 34.32 -10.64
CA HIS A 7 -24.16 33.72 -11.17
C HIS A 7 -24.29 32.26 -10.77
N CYS A 8 -25.15 32.06 -9.78
CA CYS A 8 -25.81 30.83 -9.43
C CYS A 8 -27.04 30.67 -10.35
N LYS A 9 -27.25 29.50 -10.95
CA LYS A 9 -28.56 29.08 -11.47
C LYS A 9 -28.82 27.63 -11.10
N ALA A 10 -29.70 27.47 -10.12
CA ALA A 10 -30.75 26.43 -10.09
C ALA A 10 -31.59 26.54 -11.38
N PHE A 11 -32.40 25.60 -11.88
CA PHE A 11 -33.23 24.50 -11.38
C PHE A 11 -33.66 23.78 -12.70
N GLU A 12 -33.96 22.49 -12.75
CA GLU A 12 -35.36 22.07 -12.81
C GLU A 12 -35.48 20.54 -12.67
N PHE A 13 -36.46 20.19 -11.85
CA PHE A 13 -37.03 18.88 -11.59
C PHE A 13 -37.96 18.49 -12.76
N GLU A 14 -37.92 17.24 -13.20
CA GLU A 14 -39.14 16.52 -13.53
C GLU A 14 -39.00 15.07 -13.05
N ALA A 15 -39.97 14.67 -12.23
CA ALA A 15 -40.17 13.32 -11.75
C ALA A 15 -41.39 12.74 -12.48
N THR A 16 -41.25 11.56 -13.07
CA THR A 16 -42.40 10.69 -13.34
C THR A 16 -42.00 9.22 -13.27
N LEU A 17 -42.73 8.53 -12.39
CA LEU A 17 -42.76 7.10 -12.11
C LEU A 17 -43.12 6.27 -13.37
N TRP A 18 -42.53 5.09 -13.58
CA TRP A 18 -43.17 3.77 -13.30
C TRP A 18 -42.31 2.58 -13.81
N ILE A 19 -41.96 1.69 -12.87
CA ILE A 19 -41.90 0.21 -12.93
C ILE A 19 -41.22 -0.47 -14.13
N GLY A 20 -40.11 -1.17 -13.86
CA GLY A 20 -39.61 -2.20 -14.76
C GLY A 20 -38.36 -2.94 -14.29
N ARG A 21 -38.55 -4.10 -13.64
CA ARG A 21 -37.64 -5.25 -13.64
C ARG A 21 -36.23 -5.06 -13.05
N PHE A 22 -36.08 -5.49 -11.80
CA PHE A 22 -34.82 -6.04 -11.28
C PHE A 22 -34.39 -7.23 -12.16
N LEU A 23 -33.59 -6.97 -13.20
CA LEU A 23 -32.66 -7.98 -13.70
C LEU A 23 -31.39 -7.86 -12.86
N CYS A 24 -31.27 -8.76 -11.89
CA CYS A 24 -29.98 -9.14 -11.33
C CYS A 24 -29.11 -9.63 -12.49
N SER A 25 -28.30 -8.73 -13.07
CA SER A 25 -27.24 -9.16 -13.96
C SER A 25 -26.16 -9.77 -13.08
N SER A 26 -26.11 -11.09 -13.07
CA SER A 26 -24.96 -11.85 -12.59
C SER A 26 -23.74 -11.34 -13.35
N ARG A 27 -22.98 -10.43 -12.73
CA ARG A 27 -21.69 -9.99 -13.25
C ARG A 27 -20.86 -11.25 -13.50
N PRO A 28 -20.42 -11.52 -14.74
CA PRO A 28 -19.54 -12.64 -14.97
C PRO A 28 -18.27 -12.42 -14.15
N LEU A 29 -17.90 -13.44 -13.37
CA LEU A 29 -16.64 -13.45 -12.65
C LEU A 29 -15.52 -13.18 -13.68
N LEU A 30 -14.82 -12.06 -13.52
CA LEU A 30 -13.65 -11.72 -14.31
C LEU A 30 -12.53 -12.72 -13.99
N LYS A 31 -12.55 -13.86 -14.68
CA LYS A 31 -11.38 -14.75 -14.81
C LYS A 31 -10.31 -13.93 -15.51
N HIS A 32 -9.26 -13.51 -14.80
CA HIS A 32 -8.07 -12.95 -15.45
C HIS A 32 -7.56 -13.98 -16.46
N ARG A 33 -7.48 -13.59 -17.73
CA ARG A 33 -6.94 -14.45 -18.78
C ARG A 33 -5.47 -14.74 -18.47
N THR A 34 -5.00 -15.93 -18.83
CA THR A 34 -3.60 -16.36 -18.63
C THR A 34 -2.60 -15.32 -19.15
N SER A 35 -2.93 -14.67 -20.27
CA SER A 35 -2.19 -13.55 -20.87
C SER A 35 -1.92 -12.39 -19.90
N ASP A 36 -2.87 -12.05 -19.03
CA ASP A 36 -2.74 -10.92 -18.10
C ASP A 36 -1.75 -11.27 -16.98
N ARG A 37 -1.78 -12.52 -16.52
CA ARG A 37 -0.86 -13.01 -15.48
C ARG A 37 0.57 -13.09 -15.99
N GLU A 38 0.76 -13.56 -17.22
CA GLU A 38 2.06 -13.61 -17.88
C GLU A 38 2.62 -12.22 -18.18
N ALA A 39 1.77 -11.28 -18.62
CA ALA A 39 2.15 -9.88 -18.79
C ALA A 39 2.58 -9.24 -17.47
N ILE A 40 1.83 -9.46 -16.38
CA ILE A 40 2.23 -8.97 -15.05
C ILE A 40 3.56 -9.63 -14.63
N ARG A 41 3.70 -10.94 -14.83
CA ARG A 41 4.93 -11.67 -14.48
C ARG A 41 6.14 -11.11 -15.21
N SER A 42 6.04 -10.87 -16.51
CA SER A 42 7.15 -10.33 -17.31
C SER A 42 7.55 -8.92 -16.85
N ILE A 43 6.58 -8.04 -16.57
CA ILE A 43 6.85 -6.71 -15.99
C ILE A 43 7.58 -6.82 -14.65
N ARG A 44 7.16 -7.75 -13.78
CA ARG A 44 7.78 -7.92 -12.46
C ARG A 44 9.16 -8.56 -12.53
N LEU A 45 9.42 -9.43 -13.51
CA LEU A 45 10.76 -9.96 -13.79
C LEU A 45 11.73 -8.87 -14.27
N LYS A 46 11.29 -7.96 -15.15
CA LYS A 46 12.11 -6.79 -15.54
C LYS A 46 12.49 -5.91 -14.34
N LYS A 47 11.62 -5.78 -13.34
CA LYS A 47 11.95 -5.06 -12.10
C LYS A 47 12.96 -5.81 -11.24
N VAL A 48 12.94 -7.14 -11.26
CA VAL A 48 13.96 -7.97 -10.59
C VAL A 48 15.32 -7.74 -11.27
N GLU A 49 15.37 -7.73 -12.61
CA GLU A 49 16.59 -7.39 -13.37
C GLU A 49 17.08 -5.98 -13.05
N GLN A 50 16.17 -5.01 -12.97
CA GLN A 50 16.52 -3.64 -12.58
C GLN A 50 17.13 -3.59 -11.17
N LEU A 51 16.60 -4.34 -10.19
CA LEU A 51 17.18 -4.43 -8.85
C LEU A 51 18.62 -4.96 -8.91
N TRP A 52 18.86 -6.03 -9.67
CA TRP A 52 20.21 -6.59 -9.87
C TRP A 52 21.16 -5.56 -10.49
N SER A 53 20.73 -4.83 -11.52
CA SER A 53 21.56 -3.80 -12.17
C SER A 53 21.93 -2.63 -11.25
N GLN A 54 21.11 -2.38 -10.22
CA GLN A 54 21.34 -1.37 -9.20
C GLN A 54 22.16 -1.92 -8.01
N GLY A 55 22.62 -3.17 -8.08
CA GLY A 55 23.33 -3.84 -6.99
C GLY A 55 22.43 -4.23 -5.82
N LEU A 56 21.12 -4.09 -5.94
CA LEU A 56 20.14 -4.44 -4.91
C LEU A 56 19.76 -5.90 -5.02
N LYS A 57 19.71 -6.60 -3.89
CA LYS A 57 19.30 -8.01 -3.84
C LYS A 57 17.77 -8.10 -3.73
N PRO A 58 17.06 -8.65 -4.73
CA PRO A 58 15.60 -8.80 -4.70
C PRO A 58 15.14 -9.90 -3.74
N TYR A 59 16.06 -10.78 -3.33
CA TYR A 59 15.85 -11.89 -2.42
C TYR A 59 16.80 -11.76 -1.23
N GLY A 60 16.33 -11.10 -0.18
CA GLY A 60 17.08 -10.92 1.06
C GLY A 60 16.97 -12.14 1.96
N TYR A 61 18.03 -12.42 2.73
CA TYR A 61 18.09 -13.61 3.59
C TYR A 61 17.57 -13.37 5.01
N LYS A 62 17.80 -12.18 5.58
CA LYS A 62 17.45 -11.88 6.97
C LYS A 62 17.05 -10.42 7.14
N TRP A 63 16.06 -10.19 7.99
CA TRP A 63 15.72 -8.88 8.53
C TRP A 63 15.64 -8.99 10.04
N ASP A 64 16.33 -8.11 10.76
CA ASP A 64 16.23 -8.04 12.21
C ASP A 64 14.99 -7.21 12.58
N ARG A 65 13.85 -7.91 12.65
CA ARG A 65 12.57 -7.35 13.12
C ARG A 65 12.64 -7.10 14.62
N SER A 66 12.31 -5.89 15.06
CA SER A 66 12.23 -5.57 16.50
C SER A 66 10.84 -5.78 17.08
N HIS A 67 9.78 -5.50 16.32
CA HIS A 67 8.40 -5.62 16.79
C HIS A 67 7.49 -6.18 15.70
N SER A 68 6.41 -6.84 16.11
CA SER A 68 5.26 -7.14 15.26
C SER A 68 4.33 -5.94 15.14
N ALA A 69 3.51 -5.92 14.09
CA ALA A 69 2.52 -4.87 13.87
C ALA A 69 1.53 -4.79 15.03
N ARG A 70 1.09 -5.92 15.60
CA ARG A 70 0.17 -5.93 16.73
C ARG A 70 0.78 -5.33 18.00
N GLU A 71 2.01 -5.71 18.34
CA GLU A 71 2.71 -5.14 19.50
C GLU A 71 2.82 -3.62 19.40
N LEU A 72 3.15 -3.09 18.22
CA LEU A 72 3.21 -1.64 18.01
C LEU A 72 1.85 -0.97 18.19
N GLN A 73 0.76 -1.58 17.71
CA GLN A 73 -0.59 -1.06 17.93
C GLN A 73 -0.94 -1.01 19.41
N GLU A 74 -0.51 -1.99 20.20
CA GLU A 74 -0.76 -2.06 21.64
C GLU A 74 0.10 -1.06 22.43
N ILE A 75 1.40 -0.97 22.12
CA ILE A 75 2.34 -0.02 22.77
C ILE A 75 1.93 1.43 22.54
N TYR A 76 1.49 1.76 21.31
CA TYR A 76 1.16 3.14 20.91
C TYR A 76 -0.35 3.38 20.77
N LYS A 77 -1.17 2.61 21.49
CA LYS A 77 -2.63 2.71 21.43
C LYS A 77 -3.15 4.11 21.82
N ASP A 78 -2.47 4.75 22.77
CA ASP A 78 -2.85 6.04 23.37
C ASP A 78 -2.12 7.24 22.73
N LEU A 79 -1.33 7.01 21.67
CA LEU A 79 -0.68 8.09 20.91
C LEU A 79 -1.74 8.96 20.23
N ASN A 80 -1.69 10.29 20.39
CA ASN A 80 -2.72 11.15 19.81
C ASN A 80 -2.54 11.29 18.29
N ASN A 81 -3.61 11.69 17.60
CA ASN A 81 -3.55 11.95 16.16
C ASN A 81 -2.57 13.09 15.85
N GLY A 82 -1.80 12.93 14.79
CA GLY A 82 -0.78 13.91 14.35
C GLY A 82 0.57 13.77 15.06
N GLU A 83 0.62 13.14 16.24
CA GLU A 83 1.85 13.01 17.02
C GLU A 83 2.89 12.11 16.35
N GLU A 84 4.15 12.48 16.53
CA GLU A 84 5.32 11.76 16.04
C GLU A 84 6.39 11.67 17.14
N LEU A 85 6.99 10.49 17.24
CA LEU A 85 7.96 10.13 18.26
C LEU A 85 9.29 9.79 17.58
N ASP A 86 10.15 10.79 17.41
CA ASP A 86 11.44 10.64 16.71
C ASP A 86 12.62 10.23 17.64
N GLY A 87 12.36 9.99 18.93
CA GLY A 87 13.38 9.54 19.89
C GLY A 87 13.90 8.12 19.60
N GLU A 88 15.15 7.84 20.01
CA GLU A 88 15.81 6.54 19.77
C GLU A 88 15.02 5.35 20.35
N SER A 89 14.34 5.55 21.49
CA SER A 89 13.45 4.57 22.13
C SER A 89 12.25 4.16 21.28
N HIS A 90 11.92 4.93 20.25
CA HIS A 90 10.77 4.72 19.36
C HIS A 90 11.19 4.30 17.95
N ARG A 91 12.48 3.97 17.75
CA ARG A 91 12.93 3.36 16.51
C ARG A 91 12.50 1.91 16.44
N VAL A 92 11.81 1.56 15.36
CA VAL A 92 11.25 0.24 15.14
C VAL A 92 11.70 -0.32 13.80
N SER A 93 11.71 -1.65 13.72
CA SER A 93 12.01 -2.42 12.52
C SER A 93 10.92 -3.46 12.34
N VAL A 94 10.18 -3.34 11.25
CA VAL A 94 9.04 -4.19 10.90
C VAL A 94 9.29 -4.90 9.58
N ALA A 95 8.70 -6.07 9.39
CA ALA A 95 8.75 -6.78 8.11
C ALA A 95 7.44 -7.50 7.83
N GLY A 96 7.07 -7.56 6.55
CA GLY A 96 5.83 -8.17 6.14
C GLY A 96 5.53 -7.97 4.67
N ARG A 97 4.33 -8.37 4.27
CA ARG A 97 3.84 -8.29 2.90
C ARG A 97 3.13 -6.97 2.64
N ILE A 98 3.45 -6.32 1.53
CA ILE A 98 2.73 -5.13 1.09
C ILE A 98 1.37 -5.53 0.51
N VAL A 99 0.29 -5.08 1.14
CA VAL A 99 -1.09 -5.38 0.74
C VAL A 99 -1.80 -4.20 0.09
N ALA A 100 -1.32 -2.98 0.33
CA ALA A 100 -1.79 -1.78 -0.33
C ALA A 100 -0.64 -0.79 -0.52
N ARG A 101 -0.73 0.04 -1.55
CA ARG A 101 0.26 1.07 -1.86
C ARG A 101 -0.41 2.25 -2.55
N ARG A 102 -0.09 3.47 -2.10
CA ARG A 102 -0.54 4.75 -2.66
C ARG A 102 0.64 5.71 -2.68
N ALA A 103 0.89 6.40 -3.78
CA ALA A 103 2.01 7.34 -3.90
C ALA A 103 1.50 8.66 -4.50
N PHE A 104 1.88 9.77 -3.89
CA PHE A 104 1.45 11.12 -4.23
C PHE A 104 2.65 12.07 -4.16
N GLY A 105 3.18 12.49 -5.30
CA GLY A 105 4.30 13.43 -5.36
C GLY A 105 5.51 12.96 -4.53
N LYS A 106 5.77 13.66 -3.41
CA LYS A 106 6.87 13.42 -2.45
C LYS A 106 6.52 12.49 -1.28
N LEU A 107 5.30 11.97 -1.23
CA LEU A 107 4.80 11.07 -0.18
C LEU A 107 4.35 9.73 -0.75
N ALA A 108 4.53 8.67 0.01
CA ALA A 108 3.97 7.37 -0.27
C ALA A 108 3.49 6.67 1.00
N PHE A 109 2.34 6.01 0.91
CA PHE A 109 1.72 5.24 1.97
C PHE A 109 1.63 3.79 1.52
N LEU A 110 2.22 2.89 2.29
CA LEU A 110 2.10 1.45 2.07
C LEU A 110 1.44 0.81 3.27
N THR A 111 0.66 -0.25 3.06
CA THR A 111 0.16 -1.08 4.15
C THR A 111 0.99 -2.36 4.16
N LEU A 112 1.73 -2.56 5.24
CA LEU A 112 2.49 -3.76 5.51
C LEU A 112 1.66 -4.67 6.41
N ARG A 113 1.56 -5.94 6.02
CA ARG A 113 0.86 -6.99 6.78
C ARG A 113 1.87 -8.05 7.20
N ASP A 114 1.98 -8.27 8.50
CA ASP A 114 2.71 -9.42 9.04
C ASP A 114 1.72 -10.53 9.45
N ASP A 115 2.21 -11.51 10.21
CA ASP A 115 1.42 -12.61 10.74
C ASP A 115 0.42 -12.17 11.83
N SER A 116 0.70 -11.05 12.50
CA SER A 116 -0.07 -10.56 13.64
C SER A 116 -1.18 -9.57 13.25
N SER A 117 -0.87 -8.59 12.40
CA SER A 117 -1.74 -7.46 12.06
C SER A 117 -1.21 -6.69 10.84
N THR A 118 -1.73 -5.48 10.64
CA THR A 118 -1.27 -4.53 9.63
C THR A 118 -0.76 -3.25 10.27
N ILE A 119 0.26 -2.66 9.66
CA ILE A 119 0.78 -1.34 10.01
C ILE A 119 0.99 -0.52 8.74
N GLN A 120 0.78 0.80 8.83
CA GLN A 120 1.07 1.71 7.73
C GLN A 120 2.56 2.07 7.71
N LEU A 121 3.13 2.15 6.53
CA LEU A 121 4.43 2.74 6.28
C LEU A 121 4.20 4.12 5.69
N TYR A 122 4.74 5.11 6.35
CA TYR A 122 4.70 6.51 5.98
C TYR A 122 6.07 6.90 5.41
N CYS A 123 6.12 7.06 4.09
CA CYS A 123 7.37 7.23 3.36
C CYS A 123 7.44 8.63 2.76
N GLU A 124 8.46 9.41 3.13
CA GLU A 124 8.69 10.75 2.61
C GLU A 124 9.98 10.80 1.80
N LYS A 125 9.99 11.57 0.72
CA LYS A 125 11.17 11.71 -0.15
C LYS A 125 12.40 12.25 0.59
N GLU A 126 12.20 13.18 1.52
CA GLU A 126 13.29 13.85 2.24
C GLU A 126 13.99 12.93 3.24
N ARG A 127 13.30 11.88 3.69
CA ARG A 127 13.80 10.93 4.69
C ARG A 127 14.42 9.68 4.06
N LEU A 128 13.91 9.25 2.91
CA LEU A 128 14.44 8.12 2.15
C LEU A 128 15.57 8.54 1.20
N LEU A 129 16.80 8.48 1.72
CA LEU A 129 18.04 8.88 1.03
C LEU A 129 18.45 7.89 -0.09
N ASN A 130 19.44 8.29 -0.90
CA ASN A 130 20.05 7.45 -1.95
C ASN A 130 19.05 6.89 -2.97
N ASP A 131 18.13 7.73 -3.44
CA ASP A 131 17.06 7.38 -4.38
C ASP A 131 16.09 6.29 -3.88
N GLN A 132 16.13 5.91 -2.61
CA GLN A 132 15.24 4.92 -2.02
C GLN A 132 13.77 5.28 -2.22
N PHE A 133 13.42 6.57 -2.21
CA PHE A 133 12.05 6.99 -2.49
C PHE A 133 11.60 6.67 -3.93
N GLU A 134 12.45 6.90 -4.93
CA GLU A 134 12.12 6.58 -6.32
C GLU A 134 12.18 5.06 -6.56
N GLN A 135 13.08 4.33 -5.90
CA GLN A 135 13.09 2.86 -5.88
C GLN A 135 11.79 2.31 -5.28
N LEU A 136 11.34 2.86 -4.15
CA LEU A 136 10.06 2.50 -3.53
C LEU A 136 8.92 2.74 -4.51
N LYS A 137 8.94 3.84 -5.25
CA LYS A 137 7.90 4.18 -6.22
C LYS A 137 7.91 3.27 -7.45
N THR A 138 9.07 2.91 -7.96
CA THR A 138 9.19 2.19 -9.23
C THR A 138 9.21 0.67 -9.05
N LEU A 139 9.90 0.19 -8.00
CA LEU A 139 10.26 -1.22 -7.82
C LEU A 139 9.33 -1.96 -6.88
N VAL A 140 8.80 -1.34 -5.82
CA VAL A 140 7.94 -2.05 -4.85
C VAL A 140 6.54 -2.29 -5.43
N ASN A 141 5.95 -3.46 -5.23
CA ASN A 141 4.61 -3.81 -5.69
C ASN A 141 3.78 -4.46 -4.59
N ILE A 142 2.46 -4.40 -4.76
CA ILE A 142 1.53 -5.15 -3.91
C ILE A 142 1.83 -6.65 -4.08
N GLY A 143 2.00 -7.32 -2.95
CA GLY A 143 2.40 -8.71 -2.83
C GLY A 143 3.87 -8.90 -2.48
N ASP A 144 4.73 -7.90 -2.63
CA ASP A 144 6.13 -8.01 -2.24
C ASP A 144 6.29 -8.11 -0.72
N ILE A 145 7.37 -8.76 -0.28
CA ILE A 145 7.78 -8.78 1.12
C ILE A 145 8.91 -7.78 1.27
N LEU A 146 8.80 -6.90 2.26
CA LEU A 146 9.83 -5.93 2.60
C LEU A 146 9.97 -5.76 4.11
N GLY A 147 11.15 -5.32 4.51
CA GLY A 147 11.43 -4.81 5.86
C GLY A 147 11.57 -3.30 5.79
N ALA A 148 11.11 -2.60 6.81
CA ALA A 148 11.21 -1.16 6.94
C ALA A 148 11.63 -0.82 8.37
N SER A 149 12.51 0.17 8.50
CA SER A 149 12.90 0.73 9.80
C SER A 149 12.65 2.22 9.84
N GLY A 150 12.33 2.74 11.01
CA GLY A 150 11.94 4.14 11.17
C GLY A 150 11.43 4.48 12.55
N SER A 151 10.94 5.71 12.71
CA SER A 151 10.28 6.18 13.93
C SER A 151 8.77 5.96 13.89
N ILE A 152 8.09 6.15 15.02
CA ILE A 152 6.63 5.99 15.14
C ILE A 152 5.93 7.33 14.93
N LYS A 153 4.86 7.32 14.15
CA LYS A 153 3.95 8.45 13.95
C LYS A 153 2.50 7.96 13.93
N ARG A 154 1.58 8.74 14.47
CA ARG A 154 0.15 8.60 14.17
C ARG A 154 -0.26 9.70 13.22
N THR A 155 -0.88 9.32 12.10
CA THR A 155 -1.36 10.32 11.13
C THR A 155 -2.53 11.12 11.69
N GLU A 156 -2.86 12.25 11.07
CA GLU A 156 -4.05 13.06 11.41
C GLU A 156 -5.36 12.25 11.37
N LYS A 157 -5.40 11.21 10.53
CA LYS A 157 -6.54 10.30 10.40
C LYS A 157 -6.59 9.21 11.47
N GLY A 158 -5.63 9.21 12.39
CA GLY A 158 -5.53 8.27 13.50
C GLY A 158 -4.93 6.92 13.16
N GLU A 159 -4.38 6.74 11.95
CA GLU A 159 -3.68 5.50 11.58
C GLU A 159 -2.24 5.53 12.13
N LEU A 160 -1.87 4.50 12.90
CA LEU A 160 -0.51 4.29 13.38
C LEU A 160 0.41 3.86 12.24
N SER A 161 1.56 4.53 12.14
CA SER A 161 2.47 4.42 11.02
C SER A 161 3.93 4.39 11.46
N VAL A 162 4.74 3.64 10.70
CA VAL A 162 6.20 3.75 10.77
C VAL A 162 6.64 4.82 9.78
N LYS A 163 7.23 5.92 10.28
CA LYS A 163 7.86 6.97 9.48
C LYS A 163 9.23 6.46 9.01
N VAL A 164 9.29 6.03 7.75
CA VAL A 164 10.37 5.17 7.26
C VAL A 164 11.66 5.96 7.02
N ASP A 165 12.75 5.46 7.59
CA ASP A 165 14.13 5.90 7.37
C ASP A 165 14.84 5.06 6.31
N SER A 166 14.58 3.75 6.31
CA SER A 166 15.15 2.81 5.35
C SER A 166 14.25 1.62 5.15
N PHE A 167 14.36 0.98 3.98
CA PHE A 167 13.67 -0.27 3.72
C PHE A 167 14.55 -1.23 2.91
N SER A 168 14.16 -2.49 2.88
CA SER A 168 14.81 -3.52 2.07
C SER A 168 13.78 -4.48 1.51
N ILE A 169 13.88 -4.79 0.22
CA ILE A 169 13.00 -5.73 -0.46
C ILE A 169 13.53 -7.14 -0.23
N PHE A 170 12.70 -8.02 0.34
CA PHE A 170 13.06 -9.42 0.63
C PHE A 170 12.57 -10.38 -0.41
N THR A 171 11.42 -10.11 -1.01
CA THR A 171 10.87 -11.01 -2.02
C THR A 171 10.01 -10.22 -2.97
N LYS A 172 10.34 -10.32 -4.26
CA LYS A 172 9.51 -9.84 -5.35
C LYS A 172 8.41 -10.85 -5.65
N SER A 173 7.17 -10.44 -5.49
CA SER A 173 6.03 -11.25 -5.91
C SER A 173 5.95 -11.20 -7.43
N LEU A 174 5.84 -12.34 -8.11
CA LEU A 174 5.74 -12.38 -9.58
C LEU A 174 4.29 -12.37 -10.10
N LEU A 175 3.33 -12.55 -9.20
CA LEU A 175 1.91 -12.67 -9.53
C LEU A 175 1.06 -11.74 -8.65
N PRO A 176 -0.09 -11.26 -9.15
CA PRO A 176 -0.99 -10.46 -8.33
C PRO A 176 -1.51 -11.27 -7.13
N LEU A 177 -1.84 -10.57 -6.05
CA LEU A 177 -2.55 -11.19 -4.92
C LEU A 177 -3.93 -11.69 -5.39
N PRO A 178 -4.45 -12.78 -4.79
CA PRO A 178 -5.80 -13.24 -5.08
C PRO A 178 -6.81 -12.14 -4.73
N ASN A 179 -7.86 -12.02 -5.56
CA ASN A 179 -8.89 -11.02 -5.37
C ASN A 179 -9.80 -11.41 -4.18
N LYS A 180 -10.07 -10.46 -3.27
CA LYS A 180 -10.79 -10.68 -2.00
C LYS A 180 -12.21 -11.27 -2.15
N PHE A 181 -12.84 -11.09 -3.31
CA PHE A 181 -14.24 -11.48 -3.56
C PHE A 181 -14.43 -12.91 -4.08
N HIS A 182 -13.38 -13.71 -4.09
CA HIS A 182 -13.47 -15.11 -4.49
C HIS A 182 -13.13 -15.93 -3.26
N GLY A 183 -14.12 -16.62 -2.70
CA GLY A 183 -13.84 -17.66 -1.70
C GLY A 183 -12.87 -18.68 -2.28
N LEU A 184 -12.13 -19.37 -1.41
CA LEU A 184 -11.26 -20.49 -1.81
C LEU A 184 -12.13 -21.57 -2.48
N THR A 185 -12.24 -21.49 -3.80
CA THR A 185 -12.98 -22.44 -4.63
C THR A 185 -11.95 -23.33 -5.31
N HIS A 186 -11.25 -24.11 -4.49
CA HIS A 186 -10.53 -25.28 -4.94
C HIS A 186 -10.84 -26.41 -3.97
N ILE A 187 -11.83 -27.21 -4.36
CA ILE A 187 -11.97 -28.59 -3.95
C ILE A 187 -11.32 -29.38 -5.10
N ASP A 188 -10.37 -30.23 -4.72
CA ASP A 188 -9.67 -31.26 -5.51
C ASP A 188 -8.61 -30.76 -6.52
N LYS A 189 -7.45 -31.42 -6.68
CA LYS A 189 -7.07 -32.84 -6.45
C LYS A 189 -5.56 -32.95 -6.22
#